data_AF-A0A940U8Z4-F1
#
_entry.id   AF-A0A940U8Z4-F1
#
_cell.length_a   1.000
_cell.length_b   1.000
_cell.length_c   1.000
_cell.angle_alpha   90.00
_cell.angle_beta   90.00
_cell.angle_gamma   90.00
#
_symmetry.space_group_name_H-M   'P 1'
#
loop_
_entity.id
_entity.type
_entity.pdbx_description
1 polymer ?
#
loop_
_entity_poly.entity_id
_entity_poly.type
_entity_poly.pdbx_seq_one_letter_code
_entity_poly.pdbx_strand_id
1 'polypeptide(L)' 'DAAWQNFEEEIKGSIQPGKLADFVILREDPLAVDPIKIREIKIAETIVGGKTVYKA' A
#
# COMPACT_ATOMS: atom_id res chain seq x y z
N ASP A 1 1.82 -0.78 -13.95
CA ASP A 1 2.62 -0.64 -12.73
C ASP A 1 3.35 0.68 -12.66
N ALA A 2 3.02 1.50 -11.67
CA ALA A 2 3.67 2.78 -11.45
C ALA A 2 5.16 2.63 -11.04
N ALA A 3 5.54 1.53 -10.37
CA ALA A 3 6.95 1.28 -10.03
C ALA A 3 7.80 0.99 -11.29
N TRP A 4 7.32 0.12 -12.18
CA TRP A 4 7.99 -0.21 -13.44
C TRP A 4 8.08 0.98 -14.41
N GLN A 5 7.02 1.79 -14.49
CA GLN A 5 7.03 3.01 -15.31
C GLN A 5 8.03 4.07 -14.83
N ASN A 6 8.44 4.01 -13.56
CA ASN A 6 9.41 4.93 -12.97
C ASN A 6 10.80 4.30 -12.80
N PHE A 7 11.05 3.08 -13.30
CA PHE A 7 12.30 2.32 -13.10
C PHE A 7 12.62 2.06 -11.61
N GLU A 8 11.60 2.00 -10.77
CA GLU A 8 11.72 1.83 -9.33
C GLU A 8 11.29 0.42 -8.87
N GLU A 9 11.10 -0.52 -9.79
CA GLU A 9 10.71 -1.90 -9.51
C GLU A 9 11.69 -2.63 -8.58
N GLU A 10 12.98 -2.28 -8.60
CA GLU A 10 14.01 -2.84 -7.72
C GLU A 10 13.89 -2.31 -6.28
N ILE A 11 13.28 -1.14 -6.09
CA ILE A 11 13.20 -0.46 -4.78
C ILE A 11 11.79 -0.38 -4.21
N LYS A 12 10.72 -0.47 -5.02
CA LYS A 12 9.32 -0.41 -4.59
C LYS A 12 8.38 -1.17 -5.53
N GLY A 13 7.11 -1.30 -5.14
CA GLY A 13 6.07 -1.96 -5.96
C GLY A 13 5.82 -3.43 -5.65
N SER A 14 6.56 -4.03 -4.71
CA SER A 14 6.26 -5.34 -4.11
C SER A 14 6.74 -5.38 -2.65
N ILE A 15 6.11 -6.22 -1.83
CA ILE A 15 6.51 -6.42 -0.42
C ILE A 15 7.56 -7.54 -0.39
N GLN A 16 8.85 -7.16 -0.40
CA GLN A 16 10.00 -8.08 -0.40
C GLN A 16 11.16 -7.53 0.44
N PRO A 17 11.96 -8.39 1.11
CA PRO A 17 13.17 -7.94 1.81
C PRO A 17 14.13 -7.18 0.87
N GLY A 18 14.67 -6.06 1.34
CA GLY A 18 15.57 -5.19 0.56
C GLY A 18 14.89 -4.05 -0.20
N LYS A 19 13.55 -4.06 -0.32
CA LYS A 19 12.77 -2.97 -0.90
C LYS A 19 12.28 -1.98 0.16
N LEU A 20 11.93 -0.76 -0.26
CA LEU A 20 11.26 0.22 0.58
C LEU A 20 9.92 -0.34 1.04
N ALA A 21 9.70 -0.32 2.35
CA ALA A 21 8.44 -0.68 2.97
C ALA A 21 7.44 0.46 2.81
N ASP A 22 6.93 0.62 1.59
CA ASP A 22 5.91 1.59 1.20
C ASP A 22 4.58 0.85 0.96
N PHE A 23 3.71 0.83 1.95
CA PHE A 23 2.39 0.20 1.86
C PHE A 23 1.38 0.80 2.85
N VAL A 24 0.10 0.51 2.62
CA VAL A 24 -1.00 0.91 3.50
C VAL A 24 -1.70 -0.32 4.07
N ILE A 25 -2.18 -0.20 5.29
CA ILE A 25 -3.06 -1.17 5.92
C ILE A 25 -4.49 -0.66 5.77
N LEU A 26 -5.35 -1.44 5.13
CA LEU A 26 -6.77 -1.14 4.95
C LEU A 26 -7.59 -1.74 6.10
N ARG A 27 -8.69 -1.07 6.49
CA ARG A 27 -9.59 -1.58 7.54
C ARG A 27 -10.47 -2.74 7.08
N GLU A 28 -10.59 -2.94 5.77
CA GLU A 28 -11.39 -4.00 5.16
C GLU A 28 -10.60 -4.63 4.00
N ASP A 29 -10.92 -5.89 3.68
CA ASP A 29 -10.34 -6.58 2.53
C ASP A 29 -11.00 -6.08 1.24
N PRO A 30 -10.26 -5.39 0.34
CA PRO A 30 -10.82 -4.88 -0.91
C PRO A 30 -11.28 -5.98 -1.87
N LEU A 31 -10.86 -7.24 -1.68
CA LEU A 31 -11.29 -8.38 -2.48
C LEU A 31 -12.58 -9.02 -1.96
N ALA A 32 -13.00 -8.70 -0.73
CA ALA A 32 -14.19 -9.26 -0.08
C ALA A 32 -15.38 -8.27 -0.03
N VAL A 33 -15.20 -7.03 -0.48
CA VAL A 33 -16.27 -6.02 -0.54
C VAL A 33 -16.81 -5.84 -1.95
N ASP A 34 -17.99 -5.22 -2.06
CA ASP A 34 -18.51 -4.75 -3.34
C ASP A 34 -17.51 -3.76 -3.98
N PRO A 35 -17.15 -3.91 -5.27
CA PRO A 35 -16.24 -2.99 -5.96
C PRO A 35 -16.60 -1.51 -5.84
N ILE A 36 -17.89 -1.16 -5.73
CA ILE A 36 -18.35 0.22 -5.54
C ILE A 36 -17.89 0.79 -4.20
N LYS A 37 -17.78 -0.06 -3.17
CA LYS A 37 -17.39 0.30 -1.80
C LYS A 37 -15.89 0.38 -1.57
N ILE A 38 -15.06 -0.09 -2.51
CA ILE A 38 -13.59 -0.06 -2.37
C ILE A 38 -13.08 1.36 -2.03
N ARG A 39 -13.68 2.38 -2.64
CA ARG A 39 -13.34 3.80 -2.40
C ARG A 39 -13.74 4.33 -1.02
N GLU A 40 -14.56 3.59 -0.28
CA GLU A 40 -15.01 3.94 1.08
C GLU A 40 -14.12 3.31 2.17
N ILE A 41 -13.35 2.26 1.82
CA ILE A 41 -12.47 1.55 2.74
C ILE A 41 -11.51 2.55 3.37
N LYS A 42 -11.51 2.58 4.71
CA LYS A 42 -10.63 3.47 5.46
C LYS A 42 -9.22 2.89 5.58
N ILE A 43 -8.24 3.78 5.57
CA ILE A 43 -6.85 3.44 5.88
C ILE A 43 -6.72 3.33 7.40
N ALA A 44 -6.16 2.22 7.87
CA ALA A 44 -5.79 2.01 9.28
C ALA A 44 -4.42 2.61 9.58
N GLU A 45 -3.46 2.40 8.68
CA GLU A 45 -2.07 2.84 8.84
C GLU A 45 -1.41 3.07 7.47
N THR A 46 -0.56 4.08 7.38
CA THR A 46 0.31 4.33 6.22
C THR A 46 1.76 4.21 6.66
N ILE A 47 2.51 3.34 5.98
CA ILE A 47 3.94 3.12 6.23
C ILE A 47 4.71 3.56 4.99
N VAL A 48 5.71 4.42 5.18
CA VAL A 48 6.62 4.90 4.13
C VAL A 48 8.06 4.73 4.62
N GLY A 49 8.89 4.05 3.84
CA GLY A 49 10.27 3.74 4.18
C GLY A 49 10.39 2.97 5.50
N GLY A 50 9.39 2.13 5.82
CA GLY A 50 9.34 1.37 7.08
C GLY A 50 8.95 2.18 8.31
N LYS A 51 8.54 3.45 8.14
CA LYS A 51 8.07 4.31 9.23
C LYS A 51 6.58 4.59 9.07
N THR A 52 5.83 4.46 10.16
CA THR A 52 4.44 4.90 10.23
C THR A 52 4.37 6.42 10.08
N VAL A 53 3.70 6.90 9.04
CA VAL A 53 3.48 8.34 8.78
C VAL A 53 2.04 8.75 9.08
N TYR A 54 1.12 7.78 9.15
CA TYR A 54 -0.28 8.00 9.51
C TYR A 54 -0.84 6.77 10.22
N LYS A 55 -1.65 7.00 11.26
CA LYS A 55 -2.37 5.98 12.01
C LYS A 55 -3.68 6.57 12.55
N ALA A 56 -4.77 5.81 12.43
CA ALA A 56 -6.14 6.25 12.70
C ALA A 56 -6.86 5.46 13.79
#